data_AF-A0A4Q7VMJ9-F1
#
_entry.id   AF-A0A4Q7VMJ9-F1
#
_cell.length_a   1.000
_cell.length_b   1.000
_cell.length_c   1.000
_cell.angle_alpha   90.00
_cell.angle_beta   90.00
_cell.angle_gamma   90.00
#
_symmetry.space_group_name_H-M   'P 1'
#
loop_
_entity.id
_entity.type
_entity.pdbx_description
1 polymer ?
#
loop_
_entity_poly.entity_id
_entity_poly.type
_entity_poly.pdbx_seq_one_letter_code
_entity_poly.pdbx_strand_id
1 'polypeptide(L)'
;MNKITLVNVEFLRPKRCIETYELSIMEEKEICYIYNFEDKFYRYFKTLRSLMNYLKDRIEPKIKFKVKSEMMEFLHYKNIVAISQTEDVLIEEDV
;
A
#
# COMPACT_ATOMS: atom_id res chain seq x y z
N MET A 1 -7.03 15.88 -10.55
CA MET A 1 -5.67 15.47 -10.93
C MET A 1 -5.20 14.43 -9.94
N ASN A 2 -4.71 13.29 -10.41
CA ASN A 2 -4.35 12.20 -9.51
C ASN A 2 -3.03 12.53 -8.83
N LYS A 3 -2.99 12.48 -7.49
CA LYS A 3 -1.82 12.84 -6.71
C LYS A 3 -1.50 11.76 -5.68
N ILE A 4 -0.22 11.40 -5.59
CA ILE A 4 0.31 10.55 -4.52
C ILE A 4 1.16 11.44 -3.63
N THR A 5 0.79 11.56 -2.37
CA THR A 5 1.50 12.40 -1.40
C THR A 5 2.04 11.53 -0.28
N LEU A 6 3.35 11.56 -0.03
CA LEU A 6 3.92 11.01 1.19
C LEU A 6 3.60 11.97 2.34
N VAL A 7 2.72 11.55 3.24
CA VAL A 7 2.21 12.39 4.34
C VAL A 7 3.08 12.28 5.57
N ASN A 8 3.59 11.08 5.86
CA ASN A 8 4.39 10.83 7.05
C ASN A 8 5.40 9.71 6.83
N VAL A 9 6.53 9.78 7.54
CA VAL A 9 7.51 8.70 7.67
C VAL A 9 7.80 8.50 9.15
N GLU A 10 7.40 7.36 9.69
CA GLU A 10 7.66 6.98 11.07
C GLU A 10 8.77 5.92 11.12
N PHE A 11 9.90 6.27 11.73
CA PHE A 11 11.02 5.35 11.89
C PHE A 11 10.81 4.44 13.11
N LEU A 12 10.64 3.15 12.87
CA LEU A 12 10.63 2.12 13.90
C LEU A 12 12.06 1.75 14.32
N ARG A 13 12.99 1.78 13.36
CA ARG A 13 14.44 1.59 13.49
C ARG A 13 15.17 2.37 12.37
N PRO A 14 16.50 2.56 12.43
CA PRO A 14 17.24 3.32 11.42
C PRO A 14 17.01 2.90 9.96
N LYS A 15 16.67 1.63 9.72
CA LYS A 15 16.36 1.09 8.38
C LYS A 15 14.99 0.41 8.30
N ARG A 16 14.06 0.76 9.21
CA ARG A 16 12.70 0.23 9.18
C ARG A 16 11.74 1.36 9.48
N CYS A 17 10.88 1.68 8.53
CA CYS A 17 9.92 2.76 8.67
C CYS A 17 8.54 2.35 8.16
N ILE A 18 7.56 3.11 8.60
CA ILE A 18 6.22 3.12 8.06
C ILE A 18 6.08 4.43 7.29
N GLU A 19 5.82 4.32 6.01
CA GLU A 19 5.48 5.45 5.15
C GLU A 19 3.95 5.50 5.05
N THR A 20 3.36 6.69 5.25
CA THR A 20 1.93 6.92 5.10
C THR A 20 1.70 7.75 3.84
N TYR A 21 0.88 7.23 2.93
CA TYR A 21 0.59 7.87 1.66
C TYR A 21 -0.88 8.29 1.59
N GLU A 22 -1.13 9.48 1.04
CA GLU A 22 -2.45 9.92 0.58
C GLU A 22 -2.50 9.74 -0.95
N LEU A 23 -3.44 8.91 -1.40
CA LEU A 23 -3.82 8.74 -2.80
C LEU A 23 -5.04 9.61 -3.04
N SER A 24 -4.90 10.69 -3.81
CA SER A 24 -5.99 11.59 -4.19
C SER A 24 -6.38 11.35 -5.63
N ILE A 25 -7.64 10.97 -5.87
CA ILE A 25 -8.23 10.80 -7.20
C ILE A 25 -9.47 11.69 -7.30
N MET A 26 -9.45 12.69 -8.19
CA MET A 26 -10.49 13.73 -8.27
C MET A 26 -10.77 14.37 -6.89
N GLU A 27 -11.95 14.14 -6.31
CA GLU A 27 -12.37 14.63 -4.98
C GLU A 27 -12.21 13.58 -3.87
N GLU A 28 -11.88 12.34 -4.23
CA GLU A 28 -11.70 11.24 -3.30
C GLU A 28 -10.25 11.16 -2.81
N LYS A 29 -10.11 10.74 -1.54
CA LYS A 29 -8.83 10.56 -0.87
C LYS A 29 -8.82 9.22 -0.15
N GLU A 30 -7.76 8.46 -0.34
CA GLU A 30 -7.48 7.22 0.37
C GLU A 30 -6.13 7.32 1.08
N ILE A 31 -6.07 6.84 2.32
CA ILE A 31 -4.81 6.71 3.05
C ILE A 31 -4.37 5.25 3.01
N CYS A 32 -3.11 5.02 2.65
CA CYS A 32 -2.49 3.70 2.74
C CYS A 32 -1.14 3.76 3.46
N TYR A 33 -0.65 2.59 3.84
CA TYR A 33 0.57 2.45 4.63
C TYR A 33 1.53 1.48 3.95
N ILE A 34 2.80 1.85 3.90
CA ILE A 34 3.89 0.99 3.44
C ILE A 34 4.83 0.74 4.61
N TYR A 35 5.01 -0.52 4.99
CA TYR A 35 6.13 -0.90 5.83
C TYR A 35 7.34 -1.17 4.95
N ASN A 36 8.39 -0.35 5.11
CA ASN A 36 9.67 -0.50 4.44
C ASN A 36 10.67 -1.19 5.39
N PHE A 37 11.17 -2.35 4.97
CA PHE A 37 12.27 -3.05 5.62
C PHE A 37 13.54 -2.92 4.78
N GLU A 38 14.47 -2.12 5.28
CA GLU A 38 15.83 -1.97 4.76
C GLU A 38 15.90 -1.64 3.27
N ASP A 39 14.93 -0.88 2.75
CA ASP A 39 14.76 -0.50 1.35
C ASP A 39 14.65 -1.70 0.37
N LYS A 40 14.41 -2.90 0.90
CA LYS A 40 14.41 -4.18 0.18
C LYS A 40 13.07 -4.90 0.21
N PHE A 41 12.25 -4.65 1.23
CA PHE A 41 10.94 -5.30 1.31
C PHE A 41 9.90 -4.28 1.71
N TYR A 42 8.94 -4.09 0.81
CA TYR A 42 7.83 -3.17 0.97
C TYR A 42 6.55 -3.98 1.15
N ARG A 43 5.80 -3.67 2.20
CA ARG A 43 4.53 -4.34 2.54
C ARG A 43 3.42 -3.30 2.51
N TYR A 44 2.44 -3.51 1.65
CA TYR A 44 1.32 -2.59 1.48
C TYR A 44 0.16 -2.95 2.39
N PHE A 45 -0.42 -1.92 3.01
CA PHE A 45 -1.60 -2.05 3.87
C PHE A 45 -2.61 -0.96 3.50
N LYS A 46 -3.83 -1.39 3.18
CA LYS A 46 -4.97 -0.49 2.92
C LYS A 46 -5.47 0.18 4.20
N THR A 47 -5.33 -0.48 5.35
CA THR A 47 -5.89 0.02 6.62
C THR A 47 -4.85 -0.02 7.73
N LEU A 48 -5.00 0.91 8.68
CA LEU A 48 -4.18 0.92 9.90
C LEU A 48 -4.33 -0.40 10.67
N ARG A 49 -5.55 -0.97 10.72
CA ARG A 49 -5.80 -2.27 11.36
C ARG A 49 -4.94 -3.38 10.75
N SER A 50 -4.88 -3.48 9.41
CA SER A 50 -4.05 -4.50 8.76
C SER A 50 -2.56 -4.32 9.02
N LEU A 51 -2.08 -3.07 9.10
CA LEU A 51 -0.70 -2.77 9.48
C LEU A 51 -0.44 -3.22 10.93
N MET A 52 -1.33 -2.88 11.86
CA MET A 52 -1.18 -3.27 13.26
C MET A 52 -1.15 -4.79 13.46
N ASN A 53 -1.98 -5.53 12.73
CA ASN A 53 -1.98 -6.99 12.73
C ASN A 53 -0.63 -7.56 12.24
N TYR A 54 -0.01 -6.97 11.22
CA TYR A 54 1.32 -7.35 10.78
C TYR A 54 2.40 -7.04 11.83
N LEU A 55 2.32 -5.87 12.46
CA LEU A 55 3.32 -5.44 13.45
C LEU A 55 3.26 -6.28 14.73
N LYS A 56 2.05 -6.65 15.19
CA LYS A 56 1.81 -7.43 16.41
C LYS A 56 1.94 -8.93 16.17
N ASP A 57 1.19 -9.44 15.19
CA ASP A 57 0.92 -10.87 15.04
C ASP A 57 1.63 -11.46 13.81
N ARG A 58 2.43 -10.66 13.09
CA ARG A 58 3.14 -11.07 11.86
C ARG A 58 2.22 -11.60 10.76
N ILE A 59 0.95 -11.18 10.77
CA ILE A 59 0.00 -11.49 9.69
C ILE A 59 0.47 -10.77 8.42
N GLU A 60 1.01 -11.52 7.47
CA GLU A 60 1.58 -10.99 6.23
C GLU A 60 0.47 -10.43 5.31
N PRO A 61 0.69 -9.26 4.68
CA PRO A 61 -0.25 -8.73 3.70
C PRO A 61 -0.16 -9.53 2.39
N LYS A 62 -1.25 -9.45 1.61
CA LYS A 62 -1.32 -10.03 0.26
C LYS A 62 -0.38 -9.33 -0.72
N ILE A 63 -0.14 -8.03 -0.54
CA ILE A 63 0.57 -7.17 -1.50
C ILE A 63 1.94 -6.79 -0.95
N LYS A 64 2.99 -7.19 -1.69
CA LYS A 64 4.40 -7.12 -1.28
C LYS A 64 5.29 -6.83 -2.48
N PHE A 65 6.37 -6.07 -2.27
CA PHE A 65 7.32 -5.69 -3.31
C PHE A 65 8.76 -5.85 -2.83
N LYS A 66 9.67 -6.14 -3.77
CA LYS A 66 11.10 -6.28 -3.48
C LYS A 66 11.90 -5.03 -3.81
N VAL A 67 11.34 -4.12 -4.61
CA VAL A 67 11.96 -2.85 -4.96
C VAL A 67 10.96 -1.70 -4.86
N LYS A 68 11.49 -0.50 -4.65
CA LYS A 68 10.68 0.72 -4.48
C LYS A 68 9.89 1.05 -5.75
N SER A 69 10.44 0.81 -6.93
CA SER A 69 9.78 1.10 -8.21
C SER A 69 8.49 0.30 -8.38
N GLU A 70 8.52 -1.02 -8.13
CA GLU A 70 7.32 -1.88 -8.16
C GLU A 70 6.22 -1.37 -7.23
N MET A 71 6.60 -0.96 -6.01
CA MET A 71 5.68 -0.39 -5.03
C MET A 71 5.06 0.92 -5.54
N MET A 72 5.89 1.82 -6.10
CA MET A 72 5.42 3.09 -6.64
C MET A 72 4.51 2.89 -7.85
N GLU A 73 4.86 2.00 -8.78
CA GLU A 73 4.02 1.63 -9.93
C GLU A 73 2.65 1.11 -9.49
N PHE A 74 2.62 0.26 -8.46
CA PHE A 74 1.38 -0.22 -7.87
C PHE A 74 0.54 0.92 -7.29
N LEU A 75 1.15 1.86 -6.54
CA LEU A 75 0.43 3.02 -6.00
C LEU A 75 -0.09 3.93 -7.12
N HIS A 76 0.67 4.10 -8.21
CA HIS A 76 0.21 4.82 -9.40
C HIS A 76 -1.00 4.15 -10.03
N TYR A 77 -0.96 2.84 -10.25
CA TYR A 77 -2.09 2.09 -10.78
C TYR A 77 -3.33 2.21 -9.88
N LYS A 78 -3.16 2.04 -8.56
CA LYS A 78 -4.24 2.23 -7.58
C LYS A 78 -4.80 3.65 -7.55
N ASN A 79 -3.96 4.65 -7.80
CA ASN A 79 -4.36 6.05 -7.86
C ASN A 79 -4.90 6.47 -9.25
N ILE A 80 -5.13 5.53 -10.17
CA ILE A 80 -5.76 5.75 -11.49
C ILE A 80 -7.08 4.97 -11.59
N VAL A 81 -7.14 3.76 -11.02
CA VAL A 81 -8.35 2.94 -11.00
C VAL A 81 -9.22 3.37 -9.83
N ALA A 82 -10.35 4.03 -10.12
CA ALA A 82 -11.36 4.38 -9.13
C ALA A 82 -11.76 3.14 -8.31
N ILE A 83 -11.95 3.35 -7.00
CA ILE A 83 -12.17 2.32 -5.98
C ILE A 83 -13.39 1.41 -6.29
N SER A 84 -14.26 1.80 -7.23
CA SER A 84 -15.48 1.10 -7.63
C SER A 84 -15.30 -0.14 -8.52
N GLN A 85 -14.09 -0.51 -8.96
CA GLN A 85 -13.90 -1.66 -9.88
C GLN A 85 -13.03 -2.81 -9.33
N THR A 86 -12.59 -2.77 -8.07
CA THR A 86 -11.72 -3.85 -7.54
C THR A 86 -12.49 -5.00 -6.86
N GLU A 87 -13.83 -5.00 -6.88
CA GLU A 87 -14.62 -6.09 -6.28
C GLU A 87 -14.99 -7.22 -7.27
N ASP A 88 -14.86 -7.03 -8.59
CA ASP A 88 -15.37 -7.97 -9.61
C ASP A 88 -14.31 -8.73 -10.43
N VAL A 89 -13.05 -8.78 -10.01
CA VAL A 89 -12.03 -9.63 -10.68
C VAL A 89 -11.45 -10.64 -9.71
N LEU A 90 -12.32 -11.47 -9.15
CA LEU A 90 -11.97 -12.85 -8.81
C LEU A 90 -12.34 -13.68 -10.05
N ILE A 91 -11.31 -14.00 -10.82
CA ILE A 91 -11.38 -14.92 -11.96
C ILE A 91 -11.87 -16.27 -11.44
N GLU A 92 -13.12 -16.62 -11.76
CA GLU A 92 -13.53 -18.02 -11.89
C GLU A 92 -12.91 -18.54 -13.20
N GLU A 93 -11.74 -19.17 -13.09
CA GLU A 93 -11.30 -20.14 -14.08
C GLU A 93 -11.42 -21.51 -13.44
N ASP A 94 -12.55 -22.16 -13.67
CA ASP A 94 -12.68 -23.63 -13.65
C ASP A 94 -13.68 -23.99 -14.77
N VAL A 95 -13.14 -24.30 -15.96
CA VAL A 95 -13.81 -25.06 -17.02
C VAL A 95 -13.14 -26.41 -17.11
#